data_AF-A0AAU5HNP1-F1
#
_entry.id   AF-A0AAU5HNP1-F1
#
_cell.length_a   1.000
_cell.length_b   1.000
_cell.length_c   1.000
_cell.angle_alpha   90.00
_cell.angle_beta   90.00
_cell.angle_gamma   90.00
#
_symmetry.space_group_name_H-M   'P 1'
#
loop_
_entity.id
_entity.type
_entity.pdbx_description
1 polymer ?
#
loop_
_entity_poly.entity_id
_entity_poly.type
_entity_poly.pdbx_seq_one_letter_code
_entity_poly.pdbx_strand_id
1 'polypeptide(L)'
;MPDEPTHGRDAAAWSPLDSDGWYAARDATTALRDVLVRAGLEKDFPYLRADVNAFGHGLVDLGRVSPATAERLAELLRLALASGYRRDGNDGSHGSSIAEEHEERA
;
A
#
# COMPACT_ATOMS: atom_id res chain seq x y z
N MET A 1 42.39 7.61 21.98
CA MET A 1 41.27 7.84 21.04
C MET A 1 40.35 6.66 21.22
N PRO A 2 39.17 6.79 21.83
CA PRO A 2 38.22 5.69 21.85
C PRO A 2 37.53 5.63 20.48
N ASP A 3 37.52 4.44 19.90
CA ASP A 3 36.82 4.11 18.66
C ASP A 3 35.32 4.34 18.83
N GLU A 4 34.78 5.24 18.01
CA GLU A 4 33.35 5.56 17.97
C GLU A 4 32.63 4.44 17.19
N PRO A 5 31.66 3.72 17.79
CA PRO A 5 30.93 2.70 17.05
C PRO A 5 30.00 3.38 16.05
N THR A 6 30.44 3.49 14.80
CA THR A 6 29.59 3.82 13.64
C THR A 6 28.68 2.63 13.32
N HIS A 7 27.75 2.32 14.22
CA HIS A 7 26.52 1.61 13.89
C HIS A 7 25.37 2.61 13.91
N GLY A 8 25.60 3.75 13.24
CA GLY A 8 24.56 4.74 13.00
C GLY A 8 23.48 4.07 12.20
N ARG A 9 22.34 3.82 12.85
CA ARG A 9 21.04 3.63 12.17
C ARG A 9 21.04 4.52 10.94
N ASP A 10 20.79 3.93 9.78
CA ASP A 10 20.76 4.64 8.51
C ASP A 10 20.10 6.01 8.71
N ALA A 11 20.90 7.07 8.59
CA ALA A 11 20.45 8.43 8.81
C ALA A 11 19.36 8.84 7.81
N ALA A 12 19.15 8.01 6.77
CA ALA A 12 18.08 8.10 5.80
C ALA A 12 16.86 7.22 6.11
N ALA A 13 16.70 6.64 7.31
CA ALA A 13 15.45 5.99 7.73
C ALA A 13 14.24 6.94 7.74
N TRP A 14 14.49 8.25 7.62
CA TRP A 14 13.49 9.32 7.50
C TRP A 14 13.24 9.72 6.04
N SER A 15 13.93 9.08 5.09
CA SER A 15 13.80 9.37 3.67
C SER A 15 12.49 8.76 3.17
N PRO A 16 11.58 9.55 2.59
CA PRO A 16 10.28 9.08 2.08
C PRO A 16 10.37 8.15 0.86
N LEU A 17 11.58 7.71 0.52
CA LEU A 17 11.86 6.72 -0.51
C LEU A 17 11.57 5.28 -0.04
N ASP A 18 11.26 5.08 1.24
CA ASP A 18 10.76 3.83 1.84
C ASP A 18 9.21 3.72 1.75
N SER A 19 8.58 4.36 0.76
CA SER A 19 7.12 4.52 0.69
C SER A 19 6.44 3.36 -0.05
N ASP A 20 6.48 2.16 0.54
CA ASP A 20 5.67 1.01 0.10
C ASP A 20 4.20 1.41 -0.12
N GLY A 21 3.67 2.29 0.72
CA GLY A 21 2.31 2.83 0.58
C GLY A 21 2.07 3.57 -0.74
N TRP A 22 3.03 4.36 -1.23
CA TRP A 22 2.88 5.09 -2.49
C TRP A 22 2.89 4.16 -3.70
N TYR A 23 3.84 3.22 -3.73
CA TYR A 23 3.91 2.23 -4.82
C TYR A 23 2.68 1.32 -4.81
N ALA A 24 2.26 0.84 -3.64
CA ALA A 24 1.03 0.06 -3.50
C ALA A 24 -0.22 0.82 -4.00
N ALA A 25 -0.36 2.11 -3.69
CA ALA A 25 -1.46 2.93 -4.18
C ALA A 25 -1.41 3.14 -5.69
N ARG A 26 -0.22 3.41 -6.23
CA ARG A 26 0.01 3.59 -7.67
C ARG A 26 -0.35 2.32 -8.45
N ASP A 27 0.10 1.17 -7.98
CA ASP A 27 -0.15 -0.11 -8.62
C ASP A 27 -1.62 -0.49 -8.53
N ALA A 28 -2.23 -0.34 -7.36
CA ALA A 28 -3.67 -0.55 -7.18
C ALA A 28 -4.51 0.37 -8.08
N THR A 29 -4.16 1.65 -8.19
CA THR A 29 -4.84 2.61 -9.07
C THR A 29 -4.72 2.22 -10.54
N THR A 30 -3.53 1.77 -10.96
CA THR A 30 -3.29 1.33 -12.34
C THR A 30 -4.08 0.08 -12.66
N ALA A 31 -4.07 -0.92 -11.77
CA ALA A 31 -4.86 -2.13 -11.91
C ALA A 31 -6.37 -1.84 -11.98
N LEU A 32 -6.87 -0.95 -11.10
CA LEU A 32 -8.27 -0.54 -11.12
C LEU A 32 -8.63 0.16 -12.43
N ARG A 33 -7.80 1.09 -12.92
CA ARG A 33 -8.01 1.77 -14.20
C ARG A 33 -8.09 0.76 -15.34
N ASP A 34 -7.20 -0.23 -15.37
CA ASP A 34 -7.20 -1.24 -16.43
C ASP A 34 -8.48 -2.07 -16.44
N VAL A 35 -9.02 -2.43 -15.27
CA VAL A 35 -10.31 -3.13 -15.16
C VAL A 35 -11.46 -2.23 -15.60
N LEU A 36 -11.46 -0.96 -15.19
CA LEU A 36 -12.50 0.01 -15.59
C LEU A 36 -12.51 0.25 -17.10
N VAL A 37 -11.33 0.38 -17.72
CA VAL A 37 -11.20 0.50 -19.19
C VAL A 37 -11.73 -0.76 -19.88
N ARG A 38 -11.38 -1.95 -19.39
CA ARG A 38 -11.91 -3.22 -19.94
C ARG A 38 -13.42 -3.34 -19.79
N ALA A 39 -14.00 -2.74 -18.76
CA ALA A 39 -15.43 -2.69 -18.53
C ALA A 39 -16.14 -1.55 -19.31
N GLY A 40 -15.40 -0.66 -19.99
CA GLY A 40 -15.96 0.52 -20.66
C GLY A 40 -16.49 1.60 -19.71
N LEU A 41 -15.98 1.62 -18.47
CA LEU A 41 -16.39 2.52 -17.38
C LEU A 41 -15.38 3.64 -17.10
N GLU A 42 -14.33 3.79 -17.90
CA GLU A 42 -13.26 4.76 -17.67
C GLU A 42 -13.75 6.22 -17.59
N LYS A 43 -14.83 6.53 -18.31
CA LYS A 43 -15.44 7.87 -18.34
C LYS A 43 -16.17 8.23 -17.04
N ASP A 44 -16.56 7.21 -16.25
CA ASP A 44 -17.24 7.42 -14.98
C ASP A 44 -16.27 7.82 -13.85
N PHE A 45 -14.95 7.66 -14.07
CA PHE A 45 -13.90 7.92 -13.09
C PHE A 45 -12.81 8.88 -13.61
N PRO A 46 -13.15 10.12 -14.01
CA PRO A 46 -12.21 11.05 -14.66
C PRO A 46 -11.08 11.56 -13.73
N TYR A 47 -11.25 11.44 -12.42
CA TYR A 47 -10.31 11.96 -11.42
C TYR A 47 -9.59 10.86 -10.64
N LEU A 48 -9.64 9.61 -11.14
CA LEU A 48 -9.01 8.47 -10.48
C LEU A 48 -7.49 8.65 -10.34
N ARG A 49 -6.99 8.62 -9.12
CA ARG A 49 -5.56 8.81 -8.82
C ARG A 49 -5.11 8.07 -7.56
N ALA A 50 -3.82 7.82 -7.49
CA ALA A 50 -3.17 7.38 -6.26
C ALA A 50 -2.90 8.58 -5.36
N ASP A 51 -3.06 8.40 -4.06
CA ASP A 51 -2.73 9.39 -3.03
C ASP A 51 -2.12 8.67 -1.82
N VAL A 52 -1.54 9.42 -0.90
CA VAL A 52 -0.97 8.91 0.36
C VAL A 52 -1.50 9.76 1.50
N ASN A 53 -1.97 9.13 2.57
CA ASN A 53 -2.43 9.87 3.73
C ASN A 53 -1.25 10.39 4.58
N ALA A 54 -1.55 11.19 5.61
CA ALA A 54 -0.54 11.73 6.52
C ALA A 54 0.26 10.66 7.30
N PHE A 55 -0.19 9.41 7.31
CA PHE A 55 0.47 8.27 7.96
C PHE A 55 1.33 7.45 6.99
N GLY A 56 1.42 7.84 5.71
CA GLY A 56 2.17 7.08 4.71
C GLY A 56 1.41 5.90 4.10
N HIS A 57 0.12 5.69 4.45
CA HIS A 57 -0.67 4.64 3.81
C HIS A 57 -1.18 5.10 2.45
N GLY A 58 -1.01 4.22 1.47
CA GLY A 58 -1.54 4.40 0.13
C GLY A 58 -3.06 4.35 0.08
N LEU A 59 -3.67 5.23 -0.71
CA LEU A 59 -5.10 5.23 -0.99
C LEU A 59 -5.39 5.49 -2.46
N VAL A 60 -6.52 4.96 -2.93
CA VAL A 60 -7.03 5.22 -4.28
C VAL A 60 -8.15 6.25 -4.17
N ASP A 61 -7.92 7.43 -4.72
CA ASP A 61 -8.88 8.53 -4.74
C ASP A 61 -9.67 8.49 -6.06
N LEU A 62 -10.99 8.29 -5.96
CA LEU A 62 -11.90 8.27 -7.11
C LEU A 62 -12.22 9.68 -7.62
N GLY A 63 -12.01 10.71 -6.78
CA GLY A 63 -12.47 12.07 -7.00
C GLY A 63 -13.99 12.18 -7.16
N ARG A 64 -14.44 13.06 -8.06
CA ARG A 64 -15.87 13.30 -8.30
C ARG A 64 -16.46 12.22 -9.19
N VAL A 65 -17.33 11.40 -8.61
CA VAL A 65 -18.11 10.37 -9.30
C VAL A 65 -19.59 10.53 -8.97
N SER A 66 -20.49 10.01 -9.82
CA SER A 66 -21.92 10.04 -9.51
C SER A 66 -22.26 9.02 -8.39
N PRO A 67 -23.29 9.28 -7.55
CA PRO A 67 -23.67 8.36 -6.47
C PRO A 67 -23.93 6.94 -6.97
N ALA A 68 -24.65 6.81 -8.10
CA ALA A 68 -24.93 5.53 -8.72
C ALA A 68 -23.66 4.77 -9.14
N THR A 69 -22.61 5.49 -9.57
CA THR A 69 -21.32 4.88 -9.93
C THR A 69 -20.58 4.39 -8.69
N ALA A 70 -20.57 5.19 -7.62
CA ALA A 70 -19.96 4.81 -6.35
C ALA A 70 -20.64 3.57 -5.75
N GLU A 71 -21.97 3.49 -5.81
CA GLU A 71 -22.75 2.34 -5.35
C GLU A 71 -22.42 1.08 -6.15
N ARG A 72 -22.36 1.17 -7.50
CA ARG A 72 -21.98 0.05 -8.35
C ARG A 72 -20.57 -0.45 -8.02
N LEU A 73 -19.60 0.46 -7.86
CA LEU A 73 -18.24 0.08 -7.49
C LEU A 73 -18.20 -0.58 -6.11
N ALA A 74 -18.89 -0.01 -5.13
CA ALA A 74 -18.98 -0.59 -3.79
C ALA A 74 -19.57 -2.00 -3.81
N GLU A 75 -20.60 -2.23 -4.62
CA GLU A 75 -21.21 -3.56 -4.75
C GLU A 75 -20.27 -4.57 -5.40
N LEU A 76 -19.54 -4.18 -6.44
CA LEU A 76 -18.51 -5.04 -7.06
C LEU A 76 -17.41 -5.41 -6.05
N LEU A 77 -16.96 -4.45 -5.25
CA LEU A 77 -15.97 -4.71 -4.20
C LEU A 77 -16.50 -5.66 -3.13
N ARG A 78 -17.76 -5.51 -2.70
CA ARG A 78 -18.40 -6.43 -1.76
C ARG A 78 -18.49 -7.85 -2.33
N LEU A 79 -18.91 -8.00 -3.59
CA LEU A 79 -18.99 -9.30 -4.26
C LEU A 79 -17.61 -9.95 -4.38
N ALA A 80 -16.58 -9.19 -4.72
CA ALA A 80 -15.20 -9.69 -4.79
C ALA A 80 -14.73 -10.21 -3.42
N LEU A 81 -14.96 -9.45 -2.34
CA LEU A 81 -14.62 -9.87 -0.98
C LEU A 81 -15.40 -11.13 -0.55
N ALA A 82 -16.69 -11.20 -0.87
CA ALA A 82 -17.52 -12.37 -0.57
C ALA A 82 -17.12 -13.61 -1.37
N SER A 83 -16.58 -13.43 -2.58
CA SER A 83 -16.09 -14.54 -3.43
C SER A 83 -14.79 -15.17 -2.93
N GLY A 84 -14.21 -14.65 -1.84
CA GLY A 84 -12.95 -15.14 -1.29
C GLY A 84 -11.73 -14.60 -2.04
N TYR A 85 -11.85 -13.44 -2.70
CA TYR A 85 -10.70 -12.72 -3.25
C TYR A 85 -9.71 -12.41 -2.11
N ARG A 86 -8.73 -13.29 -1.93
CA ARG A 86 -7.60 -13.11 -1.04
C ARG A 86 -6.52 -12.42 -1.85
N ARG A 87 -6.04 -11.28 -1.36
CA ARG A 87 -4.84 -10.63 -1.91
C ARG A 87 -3.70 -11.63 -1.81
N ASP A 88 -3.20 -12.08 -2.95
CA ASP A 88 -2.00 -12.90 -2.99
C ASP A 88 -0.80 -11.96 -2.70
N GLY A 89 -0.13 -12.16 -1.55
CA GLY A 89 0.94 -11.30 -0.98
C GLY A 89 0.43 -10.37 0.13
N ASN A 90 0.81 -10.46 1.41
CA ASN A 90 2.09 -10.86 2.02
C ASN A 90 3.33 -10.35 1.28
N ASP A 91 3.50 -9.02 1.29
CA ASP A 91 4.81 -8.41 1.42
C ASP A 91 4.75 -7.46 2.62
N GLY A 92 5.72 -7.55 3.52
CA GLY A 92 5.67 -6.93 4.85
C GLY A 92 5.74 -7.91 6.03
N SER A 93 6.30 -9.11 5.84
CA SER A 93 7.04 -9.74 6.94
C SER A 93 8.35 -8.97 7.14
N HIS A 94 8.27 -7.73 7.63
CA HIS A 94 9.41 -7.10 8.27
C HIS A 94 9.58 -7.77 9.62
N GLY A 95 10.32 -8.88 9.59
CA GLY A 95 10.76 -9.59 10.78
C GLY A 95 11.62 -8.67 11.63
N SER A 96 11.02 -8.07 12.65
CA SER A 96 11.76 -7.76 13.88
C SER A 96 11.63 -8.97 14.81
N SER A 97 12.13 -10.11 14.34
CA SER A 97 12.54 -11.20 15.23
C SER A 97 13.96 -10.87 15.67
N ILE A 98 14.10 -9.91 16.58
CA ILE A 98 15.26 -9.91 17.47
C ILE A 98 15.06 -11.11 18.38
N ALA A 99 15.56 -12.25 17.91
CA ALA A 99 15.70 -13.45 18.69
C ALA A 99 16.59 -13.12 19.89
N GLU A 100 16.07 -13.49 21.07
CA GLU A 100 16.85 -13.60 22.29
C GLU A 100 18.01 -14.59 22.14
N GLU A 101 18.84 -14.61 23.19
CA GLU A 101 19.86 -15.60 23.53
C GLU A 101 21.30 -15.27 23.10
N HIS A 102 22.02 -14.69 24.07
CA HIS A 102 23.35 -15.20 24.40
C HIS A 102 23.58 -15.05 25.92
N GLU A 103 22.92 -15.92 26.68
CA GLU A 103 23.49 -16.44 27.93
C GLU A 103 24.46 -17.55 27.54
N GLU A 104 25.77 -17.30 27.63
CA GLU A 104 26.78 -18.24 28.14
C GLU A 104 28.22 -17.75 27.85
N ARG A 105 29.05 -17.94 28.88
CA ARG A 105 30.53 -18.00 28.97
C ARG A 105 31.16 -16.83 29.73
N ALA A 106 32.03 -17.02 30.72
CA ALA A 106 32.49 -18.17 31.51
C ALA A 106 33.30 -17.56 32.68
#